data_AF-A0A1B6DXY7-F1
#
_entry.id   AF-A0A1B6DXY7-F1
#
_cell.length_a   1.000
_cell.length_b   1.000
_cell.length_c   1.000
_cell.angle_alpha   90.00
_cell.angle_beta   90.00
_cell.angle_gamma   90.00
#
_symmetry.space_group_name_H-M   'P 1'
#
loop_
_entity.id
_entity.type
_entity.pdbx_description
1 polymer ?
#
loop_
_entity_poly.entity_id
_entity_poly.type
_entity_poly.pdbx_seq_one_letter_code
_entity_poly.pdbx_strand_id
1 'polypeptide(L)'
;MSDFNDAVNEATNNFKSRIGKSLKCSEAQDVWNCVGDLIEKILSQHKSVTILGLGTFTISEWSLNTGLGKPLIISQPVFILAEKIVKSFQLRNRHPFTSDKVPCYMLHYKMVEANGKGKLKLVETCIIEVVQAFTRMLAENRNVTLSLGNVGNLEVLNKNVTMKFTAEFQERIAKNLENLREVVNIVRPWSPKKILE
;
A
#
# COMPACT_ATOMS: atom_id res chain seq x y z
N MET A 1 -23.23 3.41 -4.09
CA MET A 1 -22.10 2.98 -4.92
C MET A 1 -21.54 1.76 -4.21
N SER A 2 -21.78 0.56 -4.73
CA SER A 2 -21.54 -0.68 -3.98
C SER A 2 -20.03 -0.92 -3.84
N ASP A 3 -19.53 -1.02 -2.62
CA ASP A 3 -18.13 -1.37 -2.33
C ASP A 3 -17.88 -2.82 -2.71
N PHE A 4 -17.43 -3.05 -3.96
CA PHE A 4 -17.08 -4.38 -4.46
C PHE A 4 -15.69 -4.79 -3.96
N ASN A 5 -15.64 -5.30 -2.72
CA ASN A 5 -14.45 -5.98 -2.23
C ASN A 5 -14.57 -7.49 -2.50
N ASP A 6 -14.36 -7.89 -3.76
CA ASP A 6 -14.55 -9.26 -4.21
C ASP A 6 -13.68 -10.24 -3.41
N ALA A 7 -12.45 -9.85 -3.09
CA ALA A 7 -11.53 -10.67 -2.31
C ALA A 7 -11.99 -10.85 -0.85
N VAL A 8 -12.51 -9.80 -0.20
CA VAL A 8 -13.08 -9.90 1.16
C VAL A 8 -14.40 -10.71 1.16
N ASN A 9 -15.26 -10.48 0.16
CA ASN A 9 -16.49 -11.24 -0.02
C ASN A 9 -16.22 -12.73 -0.24
N GLU A 10 -15.26 -13.07 -1.11
CA GLU A 10 -14.84 -14.45 -1.37
C GLU A 10 -14.24 -15.10 -0.11
N ALA A 11 -13.40 -14.37 0.63
CA ALA A 11 -12.79 -14.90 1.85
C ALA A 11 -13.83 -15.21 2.93
N THR A 12 -14.81 -14.33 3.14
CA THR A 12 -15.84 -14.49 4.17
C THR A 12 -16.94 -15.49 3.79
N ASN A 13 -17.29 -15.62 2.51
CA ASN A 13 -18.31 -16.58 2.05
C ASN A 13 -17.77 -18.00 1.81
N ASN A 14 -16.45 -18.18 1.77
CA ASN A 14 -15.84 -19.49 1.60
C ASN A 14 -15.96 -20.32 2.88
N PHE A 15 -16.75 -21.41 2.84
CA PHE A 15 -16.96 -22.34 3.97
C PHE A 15 -15.68 -23.02 4.50
N LYS A 16 -14.60 -23.05 3.68
CA LYS A 16 -13.28 -23.56 4.06
C LYS A 16 -12.39 -22.52 4.72
N SER A 17 -12.78 -21.25 4.71
CA SER A 17 -12.06 -20.17 5.41
C SER A 17 -12.32 -20.27 6.92
N ARG A 18 -11.33 -19.92 7.75
CA ARG A 18 -11.52 -19.84 9.20
C ARG A 18 -12.22 -18.55 9.57
N ILE A 19 -12.10 -17.48 8.78
CA ILE A 19 -12.79 -16.22 9.02
C ILE A 19 -14.27 -16.26 8.67
N GLY A 20 -14.71 -17.01 7.65
CA GLY A 20 -16.13 -17.10 7.29
C GLY A 20 -17.01 -17.70 8.38
N LYS A 21 -16.41 -18.38 9.37
CA LYS A 21 -17.09 -18.91 10.57
C LYS A 21 -16.97 -17.99 11.79
N SER A 22 -16.10 -16.98 11.76
CA SER A 22 -15.70 -16.20 12.94
C SER A 22 -15.80 -14.68 12.78
N LEU A 23 -15.87 -14.17 11.56
CA LEU A 23 -15.94 -12.74 11.23
C LEU A 23 -16.99 -12.52 10.14
N LYS A 24 -17.79 -11.46 10.29
CA LYS A 24 -18.68 -10.97 9.23
C LYS A 24 -17.88 -10.23 8.17
N CYS A 25 -18.43 -10.15 6.95
CA CYS A 25 -17.84 -9.38 5.86
C CYS A 25 -17.55 -7.92 6.24
N SER A 26 -18.41 -7.29 7.04
CA SER A 26 -18.20 -5.92 7.53
C SER A 26 -16.97 -5.81 8.44
N GLU A 27 -16.75 -6.78 9.33
CA GLU A 27 -15.61 -6.77 10.25
C GLU A 27 -14.29 -7.02 9.49
N ALA A 28 -14.32 -7.89 8.47
CA ALA A 28 -13.17 -8.09 7.59
C ALA A 28 -12.87 -6.83 6.76
N GLN A 29 -13.89 -6.11 6.30
CA GLN A 29 -13.72 -4.82 5.63
C GLN A 29 -13.10 -3.78 6.58
N ASP A 30 -13.54 -3.72 7.84
CA ASP A 30 -12.97 -2.81 8.83
C ASP A 30 -11.48 -3.07 9.07
N VAL A 31 -11.06 -4.35 9.11
CA VAL A 31 -9.63 -4.71 9.19
C VAL A 31 -8.86 -4.17 7.98
N TRP A 32 -9.40 -4.32 6.77
CA TRP A 32 -8.74 -3.80 5.57
C TRP A 32 -8.74 -2.27 5.47
N ASN A 33 -9.74 -1.60 6.03
CA ASN A 33 -9.74 -0.14 6.21
C ASN A 33 -8.61 0.28 7.16
N CYS A 34 -8.44 -0.42 8.30
CA CYS A 34 -7.31 -0.17 9.22
C CYS A 34 -5.94 -0.43 8.57
N VAL A 35 -5.84 -1.42 7.67
CA VAL A 35 -4.63 -1.64 6.87
C VAL A 35 -4.36 -0.45 5.95
N GLY A 36 -5.40 0.09 5.30
CA GLY A 36 -5.32 1.31 4.50
C GLY A 36 -4.78 2.51 5.30
N ASP A 37 -5.36 2.76 6.47
CA ASP A 37 -4.93 3.85 7.36
C ASP A 37 -3.46 3.71 7.80
N LEU A 38 -3.00 2.48 8.02
CA LEU A 38 -1.60 2.22 8.35
C LEU A 38 -0.67 2.44 7.17
N ILE A 39 -1.06 2.04 5.96
CA ILE A 39 -0.29 2.32 4.74
C ILE A 39 -0.12 3.83 4.58
N GLU A 40 -1.19 4.60 4.75
CA GLU A 40 -1.15 6.06 4.68
C GLU A 40 -0.20 6.66 5.72
N LYS A 41 -0.30 6.21 6.97
CA LYS A 41 0.57 6.67 8.07
C LYS A 41 2.04 6.35 7.81
N ILE A 42 2.36 5.17 7.30
CA ILE A 42 3.73 4.73 7.03
C ILE A 42 4.31 5.52 5.84
N LEU A 43 3.57 5.62 4.73
CA LEU A 43 4.02 6.39 3.56
C LEU A 43 4.18 7.88 3.85
N SER A 44 3.31 8.45 4.69
CA SER A 44 3.45 9.85 5.14
C SER A 44 4.74 10.12 5.91
N GLN A 45 5.43 9.08 6.39
CA GLN A 45 6.74 9.18 7.06
C GLN A 45 7.93 8.90 6.12
N HIS A 46 7.70 8.89 4.80
CA HIS A 46 8.70 8.51 3.80
C HIS A 46 9.26 7.09 4.03
N LYS A 47 8.35 6.15 4.30
CA LYS A 47 8.66 4.72 4.48
C LYS A 47 7.77 3.86 3.62
N SER A 48 8.25 2.68 3.24
CA SER A 48 7.52 1.68 2.47
C SER A 48 7.01 0.57 3.37
N VAL A 49 5.90 -0.06 2.97
CA VAL A 49 5.32 -1.20 3.68
C VAL A 49 5.00 -2.34 2.73
N THR A 50 5.39 -3.55 3.10
CA THR A 50 5.13 -4.78 2.35
C THR A 50 4.08 -5.62 3.05
N ILE A 51 3.01 -5.95 2.34
CA ILE A 51 2.02 -6.95 2.75
C ILE A 51 2.44 -8.29 2.18
N LEU A 52 2.79 -9.22 3.07
CA LEU A 52 3.28 -10.53 2.67
C LEU A 52 2.25 -11.26 1.81
N GLY A 53 2.71 -11.77 0.65
CA GLY A 53 1.86 -12.49 -0.28
C GLY A 53 0.94 -11.61 -1.12
N LEU A 54 1.03 -10.27 -1.02
CA LEU A 54 0.30 -9.33 -1.86
C LEU A 54 1.25 -8.41 -2.65
N GLY A 55 2.02 -7.58 -1.95
CA GLY A 55 2.90 -6.60 -2.59
C GLY A 55 3.40 -5.51 -1.66
N THR A 56 4.04 -4.50 -2.24
CA THR A 56 4.72 -3.42 -1.52
C THR A 56 4.14 -2.07 -1.92
N PHE A 57 3.76 -1.27 -0.92
CA PHE A 57 3.44 0.15 -1.08
C PHE A 57 4.70 0.96 -0.80
N THR A 58 5.05 1.85 -1.73
CA THR A 58 6.23 2.71 -1.64
C THR A 58 5.98 4.05 -2.32
N ILE A 59 7.01 4.90 -2.38
CA ILE A 59 6.96 6.23 -2.97
C ILE A 59 7.90 6.24 -4.17
N SER A 60 7.37 6.68 -5.31
CA SER A 60 8.17 7.10 -6.46
C SER A 60 8.51 8.57 -6.32
N GLU A 61 9.77 8.93 -6.53
CA GLU A 61 10.23 10.31 -6.47
C GLU A 61 11.01 10.66 -7.73
N TRP A 62 10.65 11.76 -8.39
CA TRP A 62 11.43 12.31 -9.49
C TRP A 62 11.76 13.78 -9.25
N SER A 63 13.02 14.13 -9.48
CA SER A 63 13.51 15.50 -9.38
C SER A 63 13.59 16.14 -10.76
N LEU A 64 12.90 17.26 -10.94
CA LEU A 64 12.98 18.09 -12.12
C LEU A 64 13.89 19.29 -11.85
N ASN A 65 14.97 19.42 -12.61
CA ASN A 65 15.84 20.59 -12.54
C ASN A 65 15.18 21.75 -13.31
N THR A 66 14.67 22.73 -12.60
CA THR A 66 13.94 23.88 -13.17
C THR A 66 14.85 25.08 -13.47
N GLY A 67 16.16 24.98 -13.21
CA GLY A 67 17.12 26.09 -13.34
C GLY A 67 17.01 27.16 -12.22
N LEU A 68 16.01 27.06 -11.33
CA LEU A 68 15.72 28.02 -10.26
C LEU A 68 16.47 27.73 -8.94
N GLY A 69 17.62 27.07 -9.01
CA GLY A 69 18.50 26.79 -7.86
C GLY A 69 18.03 25.67 -6.92
N LYS A 70 16.74 25.30 -6.91
CA LYS A 70 16.22 24.12 -6.20
C LYS A 70 15.48 23.19 -7.17
N PRO A 71 15.79 21.88 -7.19
CA PRO A 71 15.04 20.92 -8.00
C PRO A 71 13.62 20.77 -7.45
N LEU A 72 12.63 20.75 -8.34
CA LEU A 72 11.27 20.40 -8.00
C LEU A 72 11.18 18.88 -7.85
N ILE A 73 10.91 18.38 -6.64
CA ILE A 73 10.81 16.94 -6.39
C ILE A 73 9.35 16.55 -6.25
N ILE A 74 8.86 15.75 -7.19
CA ILE A 74 7.50 15.23 -7.18
C ILE A 74 7.52 13.83 -6.57
N SER A 75 6.64 13.60 -5.60
CA SER A 75 6.47 12.31 -4.91
C SER A 75 5.08 11.77 -5.16
N GLN A 76 4.99 10.50 -5.53
CA GLN A 76 3.71 9.82 -5.72
C GLN A 76 3.73 8.44 -5.06
N PRO A 77 2.62 8.02 -4.42
CA PRO A 77 2.49 6.66 -3.93
C PRO A 77 2.43 5.69 -5.12
N VAL A 78 3.10 4.56 -4.98
CA VAL A 78 3.09 3.47 -5.96
C VAL A 78 2.94 2.13 -5.26
N PHE A 79 2.31 1.18 -5.96
CA PHE A 79 2.15 -0.19 -5.50
C PHE A 79 2.88 -1.14 -6.44
N ILE A 80 3.64 -2.06 -5.86
CA ILE A 80 4.39 -3.08 -6.57
C ILE A 80 3.80 -4.43 -6.17
N LEU A 81 3.14 -5.10 -7.11
CA LEU A 81 2.65 -6.46 -6.86
C LEU A 81 3.82 -7.42 -6.62
N ALA A 82 3.65 -8.35 -5.67
CA ALA A 82 4.67 -9.34 -5.37
C ALA A 82 5.04 -10.15 -6.62
N GLU A 83 6.34 -10.22 -6.92
CA GLU A 83 6.86 -10.84 -8.15
C GLU A 83 6.42 -12.29 -8.30
N LYS A 84 6.30 -13.02 -7.18
CA LYS A 84 5.77 -14.39 -7.15
C LYS A 84 4.37 -14.48 -7.77
N ILE A 85 3.47 -13.53 -7.46
CA ILE A 85 2.10 -13.51 -7.99
C ILE A 85 2.15 -13.19 -9.49
N VAL A 86 2.93 -12.18 -9.88
CA VAL A 86 3.10 -11.79 -11.29
C VAL A 86 3.54 -12.97 -12.14
N LYS A 87 4.60 -13.68 -11.71
CA LYS A 87 5.15 -14.85 -12.40
C LYS A 87 4.19 -16.05 -12.39
N SER A 88 3.55 -16.33 -11.25
CA SER A 88 2.70 -17.53 -11.12
C SER A 88 1.42 -17.44 -11.94
N PHE A 89 0.86 -16.24 -12.11
CA PHE A 89 -0.40 -16.03 -12.83
C PHE A 89 -0.23 -15.31 -14.18
N GLN A 90 1.01 -15.11 -14.62
CA GLN A 90 1.36 -14.47 -15.90
C GLN A 90 0.69 -13.10 -16.05
N LEU A 91 0.72 -12.31 -14.97
CA LEU A 91 0.09 -11.00 -14.94
C LEU A 91 0.94 -9.97 -15.68
N ARG A 92 0.27 -9.07 -16.40
CA ARG A 92 0.88 -7.88 -16.95
C ARG A 92 0.89 -6.82 -15.87
N ASN A 93 2.07 -6.57 -15.32
CA ASN A 93 2.29 -5.52 -14.33
C ASN A 93 3.16 -4.42 -14.94
N ARG A 94 2.74 -3.17 -14.82
CA ARG A 94 3.59 -2.02 -15.15
C ARG A 94 4.53 -1.82 -13.97
N HIS A 95 5.82 -2.07 -14.14
CA HIS A 95 6.80 -1.76 -13.10
C HIS A 95 6.84 -0.23 -12.91
N PRO A 96 6.37 0.30 -11.76
CA PRO A 96 6.50 1.72 -11.50
C PRO A 96 7.98 2.04 -11.28
N PHE A 97 8.38 3.27 -11.61
CA PHE A 97 9.67 3.79 -11.15
C PHE A 97 9.63 3.87 -9.62
N THR A 98 10.67 3.42 -8.94
CA THR A 98 10.75 3.41 -7.48
C THR A 98 12.07 4.00 -7.05
N SER A 99 12.06 4.80 -6.00
CA SER A 99 13.28 5.31 -5.41
C SER A 99 13.90 4.22 -4.51
N ASP A 100 15.10 3.75 -4.84
CA ASP A 100 15.82 2.72 -4.06
C ASP A 100 16.18 3.16 -2.63
N LYS A 101 15.88 4.41 -2.27
CA LYS A 101 16.28 5.06 -1.01
C LYS A 101 15.19 5.05 0.06
N VAL A 102 14.00 4.51 -0.22
CA VAL A 102 12.89 4.51 0.75
C VAL A 102 12.98 3.27 1.66
N PRO A 103 13.18 3.40 2.97
CA PRO A 103 13.24 2.25 3.89
C PRO A 103 11.95 1.43 3.83
N CYS A 104 12.05 0.10 3.74
CA CYS A 104 10.90 -0.78 3.61
C CYS A 104 10.73 -1.71 4.81
N TYR A 105 9.50 -1.80 5.32
CA TYR A 105 9.13 -2.66 6.46
C TYR A 105 8.06 -3.67 6.05
N MET A 106 8.00 -4.81 6.72
CA MET A 106 6.87 -5.71 6.58
C MET A 106 5.69 -5.21 7.42
N LEU A 107 4.46 -5.38 6.95
CA LEU A 107 3.27 -5.03 7.72
C LEU A 107 3.22 -5.90 8.99
N HIS A 108 3.32 -5.26 10.15
CA HIS A 108 3.20 -5.94 11.44
C HIS A 108 1.73 -5.99 11.89
N TYR A 109 1.18 -7.18 12.11
CA TYR A 109 -0.23 -7.35 12.52
C TYR A 109 -0.57 -6.67 13.84
N LYS A 110 0.40 -6.53 14.76
CA LYS A 110 0.24 -5.76 16.00
C LYS A 110 -0.05 -4.29 15.76
N MET A 111 0.50 -3.70 14.69
CA MET A 111 0.20 -2.31 14.34
C MET A 111 -1.23 -2.18 13.83
N VAL A 112 -1.72 -3.18 13.07
CA VAL A 112 -3.11 -3.23 12.57
C VAL A 112 -4.09 -3.37 13.71
N GLU A 113 -3.79 -4.24 14.68
CA GLU A 113 -4.62 -4.39 15.87
C GLU A 113 -4.66 -3.11 16.73
N ALA A 114 -3.51 -2.46 16.95
CA ALA A 114 -3.45 -1.20 17.70
C ALA A 114 -4.20 -0.04 17.01
N ASN A 115 -4.34 -0.06 15.69
CA ASN A 115 -5.09 0.93 14.92
C ASN A 115 -6.58 0.59 14.76
N GLY A 116 -7.01 -0.62 15.15
CA GLY A 116 -8.34 -1.14 14.91
C GLY A 116 -9.02 -1.67 16.16
N LYS A 117 -10.19 -2.28 15.97
CA LYS A 117 -10.90 -3.01 17.02
C LYS A 117 -10.93 -4.48 16.65
N GLY A 118 -10.08 -5.30 17.27
CA GLY A 118 -10.06 -6.73 16.99
C GLY A 118 -8.98 -7.47 17.77
N LYS A 119 -9.14 -8.78 17.96
CA LYS A 119 -8.09 -9.59 18.57
C LYS A 119 -6.98 -9.81 17.55
N LEU A 120 -5.72 -9.68 17.95
CA LEU A 120 -4.54 -9.84 17.07
C LEU A 120 -4.61 -11.08 16.16
N LYS A 121 -4.99 -12.23 16.73
CA LYS A 121 -5.12 -13.50 15.99
C LYS A 121 -6.18 -13.46 14.89
N LEU A 122 -7.29 -12.73 15.12
CA LEU A 122 -8.35 -12.55 14.12
C LEU A 122 -7.90 -11.61 13.01
N VAL A 123 -7.19 -10.53 13.35
CA VAL A 123 -6.63 -9.58 12.37
C VAL A 123 -5.63 -10.28 11.45
N GLU A 124 -4.69 -11.04 12.03
CA GLU A 124 -3.72 -11.83 11.27
C GLU A 124 -4.41 -12.82 10.33
N THR A 125 -5.36 -13.61 10.85
CA THR A 125 -6.09 -14.60 10.05
C THR A 125 -6.87 -13.93 8.92
N CYS A 126 -7.51 -12.78 9.19
CA CYS A 126 -8.25 -12.02 8.19
C CYS A 126 -7.36 -11.55 7.03
N ILE A 127 -6.21 -10.96 7.33
CA ILE A 127 -5.28 -10.49 6.29
C ILE A 127 -4.79 -11.66 5.45
N ILE A 128 -4.35 -12.76 6.10
CA ILE A 128 -3.85 -13.95 5.40
C ILE A 128 -4.93 -14.56 4.50
N GLU A 129 -6.15 -14.73 4.99
CA GLU A 129 -7.22 -15.40 4.24
C GLU A 129 -7.74 -14.54 3.09
N VAL A 130 -7.81 -13.22 3.23
CA VAL A 130 -8.18 -12.33 2.12
C VAL A 130 -7.11 -12.32 1.03
N VAL A 131 -5.82 -12.30 1.40
CA VAL A 131 -4.72 -12.40 0.42
C VAL A 131 -4.75 -13.77 -0.29
N GLN A 132 -5.07 -14.85 0.43
CA GLN A 132 -5.24 -16.17 -0.17
C GLN A 132 -6.47 -16.24 -1.09
N ALA A 133 -7.58 -15.62 -0.72
CA ALA A 133 -8.78 -15.54 -1.56
C ALA A 133 -8.49 -14.78 -2.85
N PHE A 134 -7.84 -13.62 -2.75
CA PHE A 134 -7.34 -12.85 -3.89
C PHE A 134 -6.48 -13.72 -4.82
N THR A 135 -5.50 -14.43 -4.25
CA THR A 135 -4.62 -15.33 -5.01
C THR A 135 -5.37 -16.47 -5.70
N ARG A 136 -6.41 -17.03 -5.06
CA ARG A 136 -7.25 -18.09 -5.66
C ARG A 136 -8.06 -17.56 -6.83
N MET A 137 -8.67 -16.39 -6.68
CA MET A 137 -9.42 -15.75 -7.77
C MET A 137 -8.53 -15.49 -8.99
N LEU A 138 -7.27 -15.10 -8.76
CA LEU A 138 -6.28 -14.97 -9.83
C LEU A 138 -5.96 -16.31 -10.52
N ALA A 139 -5.85 -17.40 -9.75
CA ALA A 139 -5.64 -18.74 -10.30
C ALA A 139 -6.82 -19.19 -11.20
N GLU A 140 -8.03 -18.76 -10.86
CA GLU A 140 -9.25 -19.00 -11.64
C GLU A 140 -9.41 -18.05 -12.85
N ASN A 141 -8.43 -17.18 -13.11
CA ASN A 141 -8.50 -16.10 -14.12
C ASN A 141 -9.72 -15.17 -13.95
N ARG A 142 -10.24 -15.03 -12.73
CA ARG A 142 -11.33 -14.10 -12.44
C ARG A 142 -10.80 -12.67 -12.33
N ASN A 143 -11.62 -11.73 -12.78
CA ASN A 143 -11.41 -10.32 -12.46
C ASN A 143 -11.65 -10.13 -10.96
N VAL A 144 -10.75 -9.41 -10.30
CA VAL A 144 -10.80 -9.22 -8.84
C VAL A 144 -10.48 -7.78 -8.48
N THR A 145 -11.28 -7.24 -7.56
CA THR A 145 -11.04 -5.95 -6.92
C THR A 145 -10.83 -6.15 -5.42
N LEU A 146 -9.76 -5.55 -4.89
CA LEU A 146 -9.47 -5.47 -3.46
C LEU A 146 -9.42 -3.99 -3.06
N SER A 147 -10.35 -3.58 -2.19
CA SER A 147 -10.41 -2.21 -1.69
C SER A 147 -9.61 -2.04 -0.40
N LEU A 148 -8.83 -0.96 -0.32
CA LEU A 148 -7.98 -0.56 0.81
C LEU A 148 -8.51 0.71 1.48
N GLY A 149 -9.83 0.86 1.54
CA GLY A 149 -10.49 2.01 2.17
C GLY A 149 -10.08 3.34 1.53
N ASN A 150 -9.53 4.24 2.33
CA ASN A 150 -9.10 5.58 1.91
C ASN A 150 -7.92 5.58 0.93
N VAL A 151 -7.12 4.51 0.86
CA VAL A 151 -5.95 4.43 -0.02
C VAL A 151 -6.35 4.26 -1.49
N GLY A 152 -7.33 3.40 -1.76
CA GLY A 152 -7.82 3.09 -3.11
C GLY A 152 -8.04 1.61 -3.38
N ASN A 153 -8.11 1.25 -4.66
CA ASN A 153 -8.49 -0.09 -5.11
C ASN A 153 -7.37 -0.75 -5.92
N LEU A 154 -7.04 -1.98 -5.56
CA LEU A 154 -6.22 -2.88 -6.37
C LEU A 154 -7.13 -3.70 -7.27
N GLU A 155 -7.01 -3.51 -8.57
CA GLU A 155 -7.80 -4.19 -9.58
C GLU A 155 -6.91 -5.09 -10.44
N VAL A 156 -7.37 -6.31 -10.68
CA VAL A 156 -6.81 -7.18 -11.71
C VAL A 156 -7.90 -7.49 -12.72
N LEU A 157 -7.77 -6.89 -13.90
CA LEU A 157 -8.74 -7.00 -15.00
C LEU A 157 -8.03 -7.53 -16.24
N ASN A 158 -8.50 -8.67 -16.78
CA ASN A 158 -7.90 -9.29 -17.98
C ASN A 158 -6.37 -9.47 -17.87
N LYS A 159 -5.92 -9.96 -16.70
CA LYS A 159 -4.51 -10.13 -16.30
C LYS A 159 -3.70 -8.83 -16.19
N ASN A 160 -4.30 -7.65 -16.34
CA ASN A 160 -3.63 -6.38 -16.10
C ASN A 160 -3.84 -5.95 -14.65
N VAL A 161 -2.74 -5.68 -13.95
CA VAL A 161 -2.76 -5.22 -12.57
C VAL A 161 -2.75 -3.70 -12.58
N THR A 162 -3.74 -3.08 -11.93
CA THR A 162 -3.83 -1.63 -11.78
C THR A 162 -4.13 -1.29 -10.33
N MET A 163 -3.25 -0.50 -9.71
CA MET A 163 -3.55 0.14 -8.44
C MET A 163 -4.11 1.54 -8.72
N LYS A 164 -5.37 1.77 -8.34
CA LYS A 164 -6.04 3.08 -8.43
C LYS A 164 -6.08 3.72 -7.06
N PHE A 165 -5.19 4.66 -6.81
CA PHE A 165 -5.19 5.45 -5.59
C PHE A 165 -6.32 6.49 -5.61
N THR A 166 -6.89 6.81 -4.45
CA THR A 166 -7.84 7.94 -4.35
C THR A 166 -7.09 9.26 -4.51
N ALA A 167 -7.76 10.27 -5.07
CA ALA A 167 -7.16 11.58 -5.28
C ALA A 167 -6.77 12.23 -3.94
N GLU A 168 -7.63 12.08 -2.93
CA GLU A 168 -7.41 12.61 -1.60
C GLU A 168 -6.20 11.95 -0.92
N PHE A 169 -6.01 10.64 -1.10
CA PHE A 169 -4.82 9.95 -0.59
C PHE A 169 -3.54 10.45 -1.27
N GLN A 170 -3.55 10.58 -2.60
CA GLN A 170 -2.39 11.07 -3.35
C GLN A 170 -1.98 12.49 -2.91
N GLU A 171 -2.96 13.38 -2.75
CA GLU A 171 -2.74 14.75 -2.29
C GLU A 171 -2.17 14.78 -0.86
N ARG A 172 -2.74 14.00 0.07
CA ARG A 172 -2.23 13.90 1.44
C ARG A 172 -0.78 13.43 1.50
N ILE A 173 -0.43 12.38 0.73
CA ILE A 173 0.95 11.89 0.66
C ILE A 173 1.88 12.95 0.08
N ALA A 174 1.53 13.57 -1.05
CA ALA A 174 2.36 14.60 -1.67
C ALA A 174 2.65 15.77 -0.71
N LYS A 175 1.61 16.30 -0.05
CA LYS A 175 1.73 17.40 0.91
C LYS A 175 2.56 17.03 2.14
N ASN A 176 2.35 15.84 2.72
CA ASN A 176 3.12 15.40 3.89
C ASN A 176 4.61 15.25 3.56
N LEU A 177 4.93 14.70 2.40
CA LEU A 177 6.33 14.52 1.97
C LEU A 177 7.01 15.84 1.65
N GLU A 178 6.29 16.82 1.10
CA GLU A 178 6.79 18.19 0.95
C GLU A 178 7.13 18.83 2.31
N ASN A 179 6.19 18.79 3.25
CA ASN A 179 6.38 19.33 4.61
C ASN A 179 7.59 18.69 5.33
N LEU A 180 7.76 17.37 5.22
CA LEU A 180 8.90 16.68 5.83
C LEU A 180 10.24 17.17 5.28
N ARG A 181 10.32 17.50 3.98
CA ARG A 181 11.53 18.03 3.37
C ARG A 181 11.85 19.43 3.85
N GLU A 182 10.83 20.28 4.02
CA GLU A 182 11.00 21.61 4.59
C GLU A 182 11.58 21.53 6.01
N VAL A 183 11.01 20.66 6.85
CA VAL A 183 11.52 20.44 8.22
C VAL A 183 12.95 19.93 8.22
N VAL A 184 13.29 18.93 7.39
CA VAL A 184 14.67 18.41 7.31
C VAL A 184 15.66 19.47 6.82
N ASN A 185 15.27 20.32 5.87
CA ASN A 185 16.12 21.41 5.40
C ASN A 185 16.33 22.50 6.47
N ILE A 186 15.33 22.78 7.30
CA ILE A 186 15.46 23.71 8.44
C ILE A 186 16.40 23.13 9.52
N VAL A 187 16.31 21.82 9.79
CA VAL A 187 17.09 21.14 10.84
C VAL A 187 18.55 20.88 10.44
N ARG A 188 18.91 21.01 9.15
CA ARG A 188 20.30 20.99 8.69
C ARG A 188 20.83 22.44 8.60
N PRO A 189 21.33 23.05 9.69
CA PRO A 189 21.96 24.35 9.59
C PRO A 189 23.17 24.27 8.66
N TRP A 190 23.32 25.35 7.89
CA TRP A 190 24.46 25.66 7.04
C TRP A 190 25.77 25.07 7.60
N SER A 191 26.34 24.09 6.90
CA SER A 191 27.73 23.68 7.15
C SER A 191 28.62 24.65 6.39
N PRO A 192 29.48 25.44 7.06
CA PRO A 192 30.46 26.26 6.36
C PRO A 192 31.30 25.31 5.51
N LYS A 193 31.36 25.53 4.20
CA LYS A 193 32.37 24.88 3.36
C LYS A 193 33.72 25.17 4.00
N LYS A 194 34.44 24.14 4.45
CA LYS A 194 35.88 24.27 4.72
C LYS A 194 36.51 24.68 3.40
N ILE A 195 36.85 25.96 3.29
CA ILE A 195 37.85 26.45 2.34
C ILE A 195 39.14 25.81 2.85
N LEU A 196 39.56 24.73 2.19
CA LEU A 196 40.93 24.26 2.28
C LEU A 196 41.69 24.92 1.14
N GLU A 197 42.83 25.47 1.54
CA GLU A 197 43.75 26.40 0.88
C GLU A 197 44.13 26.05 -0.56
#